data_AF-X1S9B1-F1
#
_entry.id   AF-X1S9B1-F1
#
_cell.length_a   1.000
_cell.length_b   1.000
_cell.length_c   1.000
_cell.angle_alpha   90.00
_cell.angle_beta   90.00
_cell.angle_gamma   90.00
#
_symmetry.space_group_name_H-M   'P 1'
#
loop_
_entity.id
_entity.type
_entity.pdbx_description
1 polymer ?
#
loop_
_entity_poly.entity_id
_entity_poly.type
_entity_poly.pdbx_seq_one_letter_code
_entity_poly.pdbx_strand_id
1 'polypeptide(L)' 'YVFGVLNYSNYNQLPVLADLFEEWGVETVAYIYIADLHGIEYSHVAEGEFLKKGITVLYSEGVLPTAMDLT' A
#
# COMPACT_ATOMS: atom_id res chain seq x y z
N TYR A 1 9.78 -9.22 24.10
CA TYR A 1 9.64 -8.46 22.85
C TYR A 1 9.85 -9.45 21.72
N VAL A 2 8.80 -9.79 20.98
CA VAL A 2 8.88 -10.68 19.81
C VAL A 2 8.58 -9.80 18.60
N PHE A 3 9.60 -9.47 17.81
CA PHE A 3 9.42 -8.83 16.51
C PHE A 3 8.99 -9.92 15.52
N GLY A 4 7.67 -10.15 15.44
CA GLY A 4 7.11 -11.27 14.68
C GLY A 4 7.23 -11.13 13.17
N VAL A 5 7.39 -9.90 12.65
CA VAL A 5 7.44 -9.61 11.21
C VAL A 5 8.24 -8.33 10.99
N LEU A 6 9.35 -8.39 10.24
CA LEU A 6 10.20 -7.25 9.85
C LEU A 6 9.98 -6.88 8.36
N ASN A 7 8.74 -7.00 7.88
CA ASN A 7 8.43 -6.67 6.48
C ASN A 7 8.43 -5.14 6.33
N TYR A 8 9.56 -4.59 5.88
CA TYR A 8 9.70 -3.17 5.56
C TYR A 8 9.09 -2.87 4.18
N SER A 9 8.03 -2.07 4.15
CA SER A 9 7.36 -1.63 2.92
C SER A 9 8.23 -0.80 1.98
N ASN A 10 9.15 -0.03 2.57
CA ASN A 10 9.83 1.10 1.94
C ASN A 10 11.05 0.74 1.09
N TYR A 11 11.48 -0.52 1.05
CA TYR A 11 12.68 -0.92 0.31
C TYR A 11 12.37 -1.77 -0.91
N ASN A 12 11.59 -2.85 -0.76
CA ASN A 12 11.43 -3.85 -1.83
C ASN A 12 9.99 -4.06 -2.29
N GLN A 13 8.98 -3.75 -1.49
CA GLN A 13 7.60 -4.11 -1.86
C GLN A 13 6.93 -3.02 -2.65
N LEU A 14 6.73 -1.85 -2.04
CA LEU A 14 6.00 -0.77 -2.70
C LEU A 14 6.82 -0.05 -3.77
N PRO A 15 8.14 0.18 -3.61
CA PRO A 15 8.94 0.74 -4.69
C PRO A 15 8.93 -0.14 -5.95
N VAL A 16 9.16 -1.44 -5.79
CA VAL A 16 9.16 -2.39 -6.94
C VAL A 16 7.78 -2.51 -7.55
N LEU A 17 6.71 -2.51 -6.74
CA LEU A 17 5.35 -2.50 -7.26
C LEU A 17 5.07 -1.24 -8.10
N ALA A 18 5.51 -0.07 -7.62
CA ALA A 18 5.36 1.19 -8.35
C ALA A 18 6.18 1.20 -9.66
N ASP A 19 7.40 0.65 -9.66
CA ASP A 19 8.20 0.47 -10.88
C ASP A 19 7.50 -0.43 -11.91
N LEU A 20 6.91 -1.55 -11.47
CA LEU A 20 6.14 -2.43 -12.36
C LEU A 20 4.89 -1.74 -12.91
N PHE A 21 4.18 -0.99 -12.07
CA PHE A 21 3.00 -0.23 -12.50
C PHE A 21 3.36 0.84 -13.53
N GLU A 22 4.49 1.53 -13.37
CA GLU A 22 5.02 2.44 -14.37
C GLU A 22 5.36 1.70 -15.68
N GLU A 23 6.05 0.56 -15.61
CA GLU A 23 6.38 -0.26 -16.79
C GLU A 23 5.13 -0.74 -17.53
N TRP A 24 4.06 -1.04 -16.79
CA TRP A 24 2.79 -1.50 -17.35
C TRP A 24 1.85 -0.38 -17.80
N GLY A 25 2.24 0.89 -17.62
CA GLY A 25 1.43 2.04 -18.01
C GLY A 25 0.19 2.26 -17.14
N VAL A 26 0.25 1.87 -15.86
CA VAL A 26 -0.82 2.15 -14.89
C VAL A 26 -0.79 3.63 -14.54
N GLU A 27 -1.91 4.32 -14.74
CA GLU A 27 -2.03 5.76 -14.42
C GLU A 27 -2.75 6.03 -13.10
N THR A 28 -3.60 5.08 -12.66
CA THR A 28 -4.46 5.25 -11.50
C THR A 28 -4.56 3.97 -10.68
N VAL A 29 -4.69 4.10 -9.36
CA VAL A 29 -4.82 2.97 -8.44
C VAL A 29 -5.89 3.23 -7.38
N ALA A 30 -6.49 2.15 -6.90
CA ALA A 30 -7.32 2.11 -5.70
C ALA A 30 -6.86 0.94 -4.84
N TYR A 31 -6.76 1.12 -3.53
CA TYR A 31 -6.34 0.04 -2.62
C TYR A 31 -7.02 0.12 -1.27
N ILE A 32 -7.08 -1.03 -0.60
CA ILE A 32 -7.48 -1.14 0.80
C ILE A 32 -6.29 -1.68 1.60
N TYR A 33 -6.20 -1.29 2.86
CA TYR A 33 -5.16 -1.76 3.76
C TYR A 33 -5.76 -2.07 5.12
N ILE A 34 -5.13 -2.97 5.87
CA ILE A 34 -5.55 -3.24 7.24
C ILE A 34 -5.19 -2.00 8.08
N ALA A 35 -6.16 -1.43 8.80
CA ALA A 35 -5.97 -0.25 9.65
C ALA A 35 -5.22 -0.57 10.96
N ASP A 36 -4.17 -1.38 10.88
CA ASP A 36 -3.20 -1.60 11.95
C ASP A 36 -1.93 -0.76 11.72
N LEU A 37 -0.97 -0.85 12.63
CA LEU A 37 0.28 -0.08 12.53
C LEU A 37 1.01 -0.30 11.20
N HIS A 38 1.11 -1.55 10.75
CA HIS A 38 1.86 -1.86 9.54
C HIS A 38 1.09 -1.46 8.29
N GLY A 39 -0.21 -1.69 8.22
CA GLY A 39 -0.99 -1.30 7.05
C GLY A 39 -1.02 0.21 6.85
N ILE A 40 -1.04 1.01 7.93
CA ILE A 40 -0.89 2.47 7.86
C ILE A 40 0.52 2.87 7.35
N GLU A 41 1.57 2.18 7.79
CA GLU A 41 2.92 2.43 7.27
C GLU A 41 3.04 2.09 5.78
N TYR A 42 2.41 0.98 5.34
CA TYR A 42 2.36 0.60 3.94
C TYR A 42 1.55 1.58 3.11
N SER A 43 0.39 2.04 3.59
CA SER A 43 -0.44 3.00 2.85
C SER A 43 0.31 4.30 2.61
N HIS A 44 1.00 4.84 3.61
CA HIS A 44 1.79 6.08 3.44
C HIS A 44 2.96 5.91 2.47
N VAL A 45 3.68 4.78 2.54
CA VAL A 45 4.75 4.49 1.58
C VAL A 45 4.18 4.32 0.17
N ALA A 46 3.01 3.70 0.02
CA ALA A 46 2.37 3.48 -1.27
C ALA A 46 2.03 4.81 -1.94
N GLU A 47 1.41 5.74 -1.21
CA GLU A 47 1.11 7.08 -1.71
C GLU A 47 2.39 7.80 -2.15
N GLY A 48 3.46 7.68 -1.37
CA GLY A 48 4.76 8.26 -1.70
C GLY A 48 5.37 7.68 -2.99
N GLU A 49 5.41 6.36 -3.14
CA GLU A 49 5.99 5.72 -4.32
C GLU A 49 5.14 5.93 -5.57
N PHE A 50 3.81 5.80 -5.47
CA PHE A 50 2.90 6.06 -6.58
C PHE A 50 2.98 7.51 -7.06
N LEU A 51 3.05 8.47 -6.12
CA LEU A 51 3.23 9.88 -6.47
C LEU A 51 4.53 10.14 -7.25
N LYS A 52 5.65 9.50 -6.87
CA LYS A 52 6.93 9.62 -7.59
C LYS A 52 6.84 9.11 -9.04
N LYS A 53 5.94 8.15 -9.30
CA LYS A 53 5.69 7.56 -10.62
C LYS A 53 4.58 8.24 -11.40
N GLY A 54 3.98 9.31 -10.87
CA GLY A 54 2.85 9.99 -11.51
C GLY A 54 1.54 9.19 -11.49
N ILE A 55 1.47 8.14 -10.66
CA ILE A 55 0.30 7.29 -10.51
C ILE A 55 -0.66 7.95 -9.52
N THR A 56 -1.90 8.19 -9.93
CA THR A 56 -2.91 8.84 -9.10
C THR A 56 -3.66 7.83 -8.23
N VAL A 57 -3.63 8.02 -6.91
CA VAL A 57 -4.47 7.26 -6.00
C VAL A 57 -5.88 7.85 -6.02
N LEU A 58 -6.83 7.12 -6.61
CA LEU A 58 -8.24 7.55 -6.67
C LEU A 58 -9.00 7.20 -5.39
N TYR A 59 -8.54 6.18 -4.67
CA TYR A 59 -9.18 5.69 -3.46
C TYR A 59 -8.19 4.93 -2.58
N SER A 60 -8.21 5.23 -1.28
CA SER A 60 -7.54 4.46 -0.25
C SER A 60 -8.45 4.31 0.98
N GLU A 61 -8.57 3.11 1.52
CA GLU A 61 -9.36 2.85 2.72
C GLU A 61 -8.65 1.89 3.68
N GLY A 62 -8.62 2.28 4.95
CA GLY A 62 -8.19 1.42 6.05
C GLY A 62 -9.36 0.59 6.58
N VAL A 63 -9.28 -0.73 6.47
CA VAL A 63 -10.29 -1.66 6.99
C VAL A 63 -9.82 -2.31 8.28
N LEU A 64 -10.73 -2.49 9.25
CA LEU A 64 -10.38 -3.18 10.49
C LEU A 64 -10.05 -4.66 10.22
N PRO A 65 -9.07 -5.26 10.93
CA PRO A 65 -8.69 -6.67 10.72
C PRO A 65 -9.84 -7.66 10.91
N THR A 66 -10.87 -7.27 11.66
CA THR A 66 -12.06 -8.07 11.99
C THR A 66 -13.29 -7.67 11.18
N ALA A 67 -13.15 -6.84 10.14
CA ALA A 67 -14.23 -6.56 9.21
C ALA A 67 -14.48 -7.80 8.33
N MET A 68 -15.12 -8.81 8.92
CA MET A 68 -15.69 -9.94 8.23
C MET A 68 -16.87 -9.42 7.41
N ASP A 69 -16.93 -9.81 6.13
CA ASP A 69 -17.94 -9.52 5.12
C ASP A 69 -19.17 -8.74 5.61
N LEU A 70 -19.22 -7.44 5.32
CA LEU A 70 -20.44 -6.63 5.45
C LEU A 70 -21.25 -6.76 4.15
N THR A 71 -21.59 -7.99 3.78
CA THR A 71 -22.52 -8.33 2.68
C THR A 71 -23.79 -8.94 3.23
#